data_AF-A0A8K0X9K6-F1
#
_entry.id   AF-A0A8K0X9K6-F1
#
_cell.length_a   1.000
_cell.length_b   1.000
_cell.length_c   1.000
_cell.angle_alpha   90.00
_cell.angle_beta   90.00
_cell.angle_gamma   90.00
#
_symmetry.space_group_name_H-M   'P 1'
#
loop_
_entity.id
_entity.type
_entity.pdbx_description
1 polymer ?
#
loop_
_entity_poly.entity_id
_entity_poly.type
_entity_poly.pdbx_seq_one_letter_code
_entity_poly.pdbx_strand_id
1 'polypeptide(L)'
;MAHLGPAIFSPSVARIAASTAKDWKYVDEWLSSKFGARSLPTFERNPATLQALLALASVNEAADEEKNLVARADALAARELQSHHDNVTGTRAHPARRTPLKTELLLVLQDWLPRDACSTLCALATLAAELGVAHPTPESLSNVLAEFRAEELDVDMMRERLRVILACLDHEHAQADLHLETLRNWTYTPSHDLARHNIELQRSMKALSARMPDLAGPSLDSPTARRPRHPTISEVAAEELAYLDLLAQKKDMDSRTADFAGISTDASAARSDLERLRSRLGATVRQRDAVFEGLVERETPQKRR
;
A
#
# COMPACT_ATOMS: atom_id res chain seq x y z
N MET A 1 -6.06 64.41 29.76
CA MET A 1 -5.34 63.14 29.56
C MET A 1 -6.22 62.02 30.06
N ALA A 2 -7.02 61.43 29.18
CA ALA A 2 -7.95 60.36 29.52
C ALA A 2 -7.28 59.03 29.14
N HIS A 3 -6.96 58.23 30.15
CA HIS A 3 -6.56 56.85 30.01
C HIS A 3 -7.74 56.05 29.44
N LEU A 4 -7.72 55.77 28.14
CA LEU A 4 -8.56 54.73 27.56
C LEU A 4 -8.03 53.39 28.08
N GLY A 5 -8.84 52.73 28.91
CA GLY A 5 -8.49 51.52 29.63
C GLY A 5 -8.13 50.34 28.71
N PRO A 6 -7.28 49.43 29.17
CA PRO A 6 -6.94 48.21 28.45
C PRO A 6 -7.98 47.12 28.76
N ALA A 7 -8.65 46.60 27.73
CA ALA A 7 -9.12 45.21 27.58
C ALA A 7 -10.38 45.13 26.70
N ILE A 8 -10.24 44.61 25.46
CA ILE A 8 -11.40 44.22 24.65
C ILE A 8 -11.19 42.88 23.91
N PHE A 9 -10.35 41.99 24.43
CA PHE A 9 -10.30 40.60 23.97
C PHE A 9 -10.50 39.68 25.15
N SER A 10 -11.58 38.88 25.12
CA SER A 10 -11.78 37.79 26.06
C SER A 10 -10.55 36.87 26.03
N PRO A 11 -10.04 36.38 27.19
CA PRO A 11 -8.88 35.48 27.24
C PRO A 11 -8.97 34.29 26.29
N SER A 12 -10.18 33.81 26.02
CA SER A 12 -10.44 32.75 25.04
C SER A 12 -10.18 33.19 23.59
N VAL A 13 -10.60 34.40 23.22
CA VAL A 13 -10.36 34.98 21.88
C VAL A 13 -8.88 35.26 21.67
N ALA A 14 -8.20 35.78 22.70
CA ALA A 14 -6.75 36.00 22.65
C ALA A 14 -5.98 34.69 22.49
N ARG A 15 -6.43 33.60 23.14
CA ARG A 15 -5.82 32.27 23.00
C ARG A 15 -6.00 31.69 21.59
N ILE A 16 -7.20 31.82 21.02
CA ILE A 16 -7.49 31.36 19.65
C ILE A 16 -6.69 32.18 18.62
N ALA A 17 -6.61 33.51 18.80
CA ALA A 17 -5.77 34.36 17.95
C ALA A 17 -4.28 33.99 18.06
N ALA A 18 -3.80 33.66 19.26
CA ALA A 18 -2.43 33.21 19.46
C ALA A 18 -2.14 31.83 18.84
N SER A 19 -3.07 30.87 18.92
CA SER A 19 -2.90 29.56 18.29
C SER A 19 -2.92 29.66 16.76
N THR A 20 -3.88 30.38 16.19
CA THR A 20 -3.94 30.60 14.75
C THR A 20 -2.70 31.33 14.22
N ALA A 21 -2.17 32.31 14.96
CA ALA A 21 -0.91 32.97 14.61
C ALA A 21 0.30 32.02 14.66
N LYS A 22 0.32 31.05 15.57
CA LYS A 22 1.36 30.01 15.62
C LYS A 22 1.26 29.08 14.42
N ASP A 23 0.05 28.64 14.08
CA ASP A 23 -0.19 27.74 12.95
C ASP A 23 0.21 28.40 11.62
N TRP A 24 -0.08 29.69 11.45
CA TRP A 24 0.39 30.46 10.29
C TRP A 24 1.91 30.57 10.22
N LYS A 25 2.60 30.76 11.34
CA LYS A 25 4.08 30.77 11.36
C LYS A 25 4.66 29.43 10.93
N TYR A 26 4.08 28.33 11.41
CA TYR A 26 4.49 26.98 11.00
C TYR A 26 4.28 26.77 9.49
N VAL A 27 3.13 27.17 8.94
CA VAL A 27 2.88 27.08 7.50
C VAL A 27 3.84 27.96 6.70
N ASP A 28 4.14 29.17 7.16
CA ASP A 28 5.08 30.07 6.48
C ASP A 28 6.52 29.48 6.49
N GLU A 29 6.97 28.91 7.60
CA GLU A 29 8.25 28.20 7.70
C GLU A 29 8.28 26.97 6.77
N TRP A 30 7.23 26.15 6.79
CA TRP A 30 7.10 24.97 5.94
C TRP A 30 7.10 25.33 4.44
N LEU A 31 6.32 26.33 4.03
CA LEU A 31 6.30 26.83 2.65
C LEU A 31 7.67 27.41 2.26
N SER A 32 8.33 28.17 3.14
CA SER A 32 9.67 28.70 2.85
C SER A 32 10.69 27.58 2.61
N SER A 33 10.60 26.48 3.36
CA SER A 33 11.44 25.28 3.17
C SER A 33 11.20 24.62 1.81
N LYS A 34 9.94 24.52 1.36
CA LYS A 34 9.59 23.87 0.09
C LYS A 34 9.87 24.72 -1.16
N PHE A 35 9.72 26.04 -1.08
CA PHE A 35 9.93 26.94 -2.22
C PHE A 35 11.35 27.52 -2.29
N GLY A 36 12.14 27.46 -1.21
CA GLY A 36 13.52 27.92 -1.18
C GLY A 36 13.66 29.38 -1.61
N ALA A 37 14.40 29.63 -2.71
CA ALA A 37 14.59 30.97 -3.26
C ALA A 37 13.48 31.44 -4.23
N ARG A 38 12.44 30.63 -4.47
CA ARG A 38 11.31 31.02 -5.32
C ARG A 38 10.29 31.83 -4.51
N SER A 39 9.73 32.88 -5.12
CA SER A 39 8.67 33.67 -4.51
C SER A 39 7.43 32.81 -4.27
N LEU A 40 6.91 32.86 -3.04
CA LEU A 40 5.67 32.18 -2.67
C LEU A 40 4.49 32.74 -3.49
N PRO A 41 3.62 31.89 -4.06
CA PRO A 41 2.38 32.33 -4.67
C PRO A 41 1.53 33.12 -3.66
N THR A 42 0.89 34.21 -4.09
CA THR A 42 -0.02 34.95 -3.22
C THR A 42 -1.34 34.21 -3.08
N PHE A 43 -1.80 33.99 -1.85
CA PHE A 43 -3.08 33.36 -1.55
C PHE A 43 -3.80 34.09 -0.40
N GLU A 44 -5.12 33.89 -0.34
CA GLU A 44 -5.96 34.46 0.71
C GLU A 44 -5.72 33.75 2.04
N ARG A 45 -5.44 34.50 3.12
CA ARG A 45 -5.28 33.95 4.47
C ARG A 45 -6.65 33.82 5.14
N ASN A 46 -7.30 32.69 4.90
CA ASN A 46 -8.62 32.33 5.43
C ASN A 46 -8.50 31.07 6.34
N PRO A 47 -9.30 30.91 7.42
CA PRO A 47 -9.28 29.68 8.23
C PRO A 47 -9.41 28.38 7.41
N ALA A 48 -10.19 28.37 6.32
CA ALA A 48 -10.28 27.21 5.44
C ALA A 48 -8.94 26.90 4.75
N THR A 49 -8.22 27.93 4.31
CA THR A 49 -6.89 27.77 3.70
C THR A 49 -5.84 27.32 4.71
N LEU A 50 -5.92 27.80 5.97
CA LEU A 50 -5.02 27.36 7.04
C LEU A 50 -5.19 25.86 7.30
N GLN A 51 -6.43 25.39 7.42
CA GLN A 51 -6.72 23.97 7.64
C GLN A 51 -6.23 23.10 6.48
N ALA A 52 -6.46 23.53 5.24
CA ALA A 52 -5.98 22.82 4.05
C ALA A 52 -4.45 22.76 3.98
N LEU A 53 -3.75 23.86 4.28
CA LEU A 53 -2.29 23.91 4.28
C LEU A 53 -1.67 23.08 5.41
N LEU A 54 -2.27 23.06 6.60
CA LEU A 54 -1.82 22.19 7.69
C LEU A 54 -2.00 20.70 7.34
N ALA A 55 -3.13 20.33 6.74
CA ALA A 55 -3.36 18.96 6.29
C ALA A 55 -2.38 18.57 5.17
N LEU A 56 -2.09 19.49 4.25
CA LEU A 56 -1.11 19.25 3.20
C LEU A 56 0.31 19.11 3.77
N ALA A 57 0.68 19.95 4.74
CA ALA A 57 1.96 19.88 5.42
C ALA A 57 2.14 18.54 6.12
N SER A 58 1.15 18.08 6.88
CA SER A 58 1.23 16.79 7.59
C SER A 58 1.32 15.59 6.64
N VAL A 59 0.54 15.58 5.56
CA VAL A 59 0.63 14.52 4.53
C VAL A 59 1.99 14.56 3.82
N ASN A 60 2.51 15.75 3.53
CA ASN A 60 3.80 15.89 2.89
C ASN A 60 4.95 15.43 3.80
N GLU A 61 4.92 15.80 5.08
CA GLU A 61 5.89 15.34 6.07
C GLU A 61 5.82 13.82 6.26
N ALA A 62 4.62 13.24 6.35
CA ALA A 62 4.45 11.79 6.43
C ALA A 62 5.03 11.07 5.19
N ALA A 63 4.79 11.61 3.99
CA ALA A 63 5.37 11.07 2.76
C ALA A 63 6.90 11.22 2.71
N ASP A 64 7.45 12.33 3.19
CA ASP A 64 8.90 12.54 3.31
C ASP A 64 9.50 11.54 4.31
N GLU A 65 8.85 11.28 5.44
CA GLU A 65 9.25 10.27 6.42
C GLU A 65 9.26 8.86 5.82
N GLU A 66 8.19 8.46 5.14
CA GLU A 66 8.08 7.17 4.46
C GLU A 66 9.20 7.00 3.43
N LYS A 67 9.40 8.00 2.57
CA LYS A 67 10.48 8.00 1.59
C LYS A 67 11.85 7.86 2.24
N ASN A 68 12.08 8.55 3.37
CA ASN A 68 13.33 8.44 4.12
C ASN A 68 13.51 7.05 4.74
N LEU A 69 12.44 6.39 5.19
CA LEU A 69 12.49 5.02 5.70
C LEU A 69 12.84 4.02 4.60
N VAL A 70 12.20 4.13 3.43
CA VAL A 70 12.51 3.30 2.25
C VAL A 70 13.96 3.49 1.84
N ALA A 71 14.42 4.74 1.69
CA ALA A 71 15.81 5.02 1.32
C ALA A 71 16.83 4.46 2.34
N ARG A 72 16.50 4.46 3.63
CA ARG A 72 17.35 3.83 4.67
C ARG A 72 17.34 2.31 4.56
N ALA A 73 16.18 1.70 4.35
CA ALA A 73 16.06 0.25 4.15
C ALA A 73 16.87 -0.20 2.94
N ASP A 74 16.75 0.51 1.81
CA ASP A 74 17.51 0.25 0.59
C ASP A 74 19.03 0.41 0.82
N ALA A 75 19.45 1.46 1.53
CA ALA A 75 20.85 1.67 1.85
C ALA A 75 21.42 0.57 2.77
N LEU A 76 20.63 0.06 3.72
CA LEU A 76 21.02 -1.08 4.56
C LEU A 76 21.10 -2.37 3.75
N ALA A 77 20.09 -2.66 2.92
CA ALA A 77 20.08 -3.82 2.05
C ALA A 77 21.28 -3.81 1.06
N ALA A 78 21.59 -2.65 0.47
CA ALA A 78 22.75 -2.49 -0.40
C ALA A 78 24.08 -2.74 0.33
N ARG A 79 24.20 -2.27 1.59
CA ARG A 79 25.39 -2.54 2.42
C ARG A 79 25.52 -4.01 2.78
N GLU A 80 24.43 -4.69 3.10
CA GLU A 80 24.43 -6.13 3.37
C GLU A 80 24.86 -6.92 2.13
N LEU A 81 24.30 -6.61 0.96
CA LEU A 81 24.69 -7.21 -0.32
C LEU A 81 26.17 -6.96 -0.64
N GLN A 82 26.67 -5.74 -0.43
CA GLN A 82 28.08 -5.42 -0.63
C GLN A 82 28.97 -6.20 0.33
N SER A 83 28.58 -6.35 1.60
CA SER A 83 29.33 -7.13 2.59
C SER A 83 29.36 -8.62 2.25
N HIS A 84 28.24 -9.16 1.75
CA HIS A 84 28.17 -10.53 1.24
C HIS A 84 29.04 -10.72 0.00
N HIS A 85 29.04 -9.74 -0.90
CA HIS A 85 29.92 -9.75 -2.07
C HIS A 85 31.39 -9.75 -1.66
N ASP A 86 31.82 -8.83 -0.79
CA ASP A 86 33.22 -8.72 -0.34
C ASP A 86 33.70 -9.98 0.40
N ASN A 87 32.81 -10.65 1.15
CA ASN A 87 33.06 -11.94 1.78
C ASN A 87 33.18 -13.10 0.77
N VAL A 88 32.49 -13.01 -0.38
CA VAL A 88 32.51 -14.03 -1.45
C VAL A 88 33.67 -13.79 -2.43
N THR A 89 34.06 -12.54 -2.71
CA THR A 89 35.10 -12.18 -3.68
C THR A 89 36.50 -11.98 -3.09
N GLY A 90 36.66 -12.03 -1.76
CA GLY A 90 37.97 -12.26 -1.14
C GLY A 90 38.94 -11.08 -1.20
N THR A 91 38.47 -9.86 -0.95
CA THR A 91 39.38 -8.69 -0.80
C THR A 91 40.01 -8.61 0.60
N ARG A 92 39.67 -9.52 1.53
CA ARG A 92 40.43 -9.74 2.77
C ARG A 92 40.99 -11.15 2.76
N ALA A 93 42.26 -11.22 2.35
CA ALA A 93 43.20 -12.31 2.48
C ALA A 93 42.73 -13.45 3.39
N HIS A 94 42.31 -14.58 2.81
CA HIS A 94 42.48 -15.97 3.29
C HIS A 94 42.00 -16.93 2.17
N PRO A 95 42.89 -17.71 1.51
CA PRO A 95 42.51 -18.58 0.40
C PRO A 95 42.09 -19.96 0.93
N ALA A 96 40.80 -20.21 1.13
CA ALA A 96 40.31 -21.56 1.42
C ALA A 96 38.85 -21.82 1.00
N ARG A 97 38.67 -22.04 -0.32
CA ARG A 97 38.18 -23.33 -0.83
C ARG A 97 36.76 -23.80 -0.43
N ARG A 98 35.73 -22.94 -0.56
CA ARG A 98 34.31 -23.40 -0.55
C ARG A 98 33.46 -22.96 -1.75
N THR A 99 33.97 -22.16 -2.67
CA THR A 99 33.23 -21.68 -3.86
C THR A 99 33.66 -22.23 -5.25
N PRO A 100 34.73 -23.05 -5.45
CA PRO A 100 35.17 -23.36 -6.82
C PRO A 100 34.23 -24.30 -7.58
N LEU A 101 33.67 -25.33 -6.91
CA LEU A 101 32.90 -26.37 -7.59
C LEU A 101 31.57 -25.85 -8.17
N LYS A 102 30.86 -24.97 -7.45
CA LYS A 102 29.60 -24.39 -7.94
C LYS A 102 29.86 -23.53 -9.19
N THR A 103 30.89 -22.70 -9.15
CA THR A 103 31.24 -21.82 -10.27
C THR A 103 31.75 -22.62 -11.46
N GLU A 104 32.59 -23.63 -11.23
CA GLU A 104 33.07 -24.54 -12.28
C GLU A 104 31.90 -25.32 -12.92
N LEU A 105 30.96 -25.84 -12.13
CA LEU A 105 29.77 -26.51 -12.65
C LEU A 105 28.88 -25.57 -13.47
N LEU A 106 28.71 -24.32 -13.03
CA LEU A 106 27.92 -23.33 -13.78
C LEU A 106 28.59 -22.95 -15.11
N LEU A 107 29.92 -22.81 -15.13
CA LEU A 107 30.67 -22.56 -16.35
C LEU A 107 30.57 -23.73 -17.33
N VAL A 108 30.72 -24.96 -16.84
CA VAL A 108 30.53 -26.16 -17.66
C VAL A 108 29.09 -26.19 -18.20
N LEU A 109 28.08 -25.99 -17.37
CA LEU A 109 26.67 -25.95 -17.83
C LEU A 109 26.41 -24.84 -18.86
N GLN A 110 27.05 -23.69 -18.71
CA GLN A 110 26.99 -22.60 -19.68
C GLN A 110 27.62 -22.99 -21.02
N ASP A 111 28.76 -23.70 -21.00
CA ASP A 111 29.44 -24.19 -22.21
C ASP A 111 28.64 -25.28 -22.93
N TRP A 112 27.84 -26.07 -22.20
CA TRP A 112 26.93 -27.07 -22.77
C TRP A 112 25.60 -26.48 -23.28
N LEU A 113 25.34 -25.20 -23.04
CA LEU A 113 24.06 -24.60 -23.38
C LEU A 113 24.02 -24.16 -24.86
N PRO A 114 22.98 -24.52 -25.63
CA PRO A 114 22.81 -24.04 -27.00
C PRO A 114 22.77 -22.50 -27.06
N ARG A 115 23.22 -21.92 -28.17
CA ARG A 115 23.29 -20.46 -28.36
C ARG A 115 21.93 -19.78 -28.17
N ASP A 116 20.87 -20.45 -28.64
CA ASP A 116 19.49 -19.98 -28.48
C ASP A 116 19.09 -19.93 -27.01
N ALA A 117 19.40 -20.97 -26.23
CA ALA A 117 19.10 -21.02 -24.81
C ALA A 117 19.87 -19.95 -24.02
N CYS A 118 21.14 -19.70 -24.35
CA CYS A 118 21.91 -18.57 -23.80
C CYS A 118 21.22 -17.24 -24.09
N SER A 119 20.78 -17.01 -25.34
CA SER A 119 20.09 -15.77 -25.71
C SER A 119 18.78 -15.59 -24.94
N THR A 120 18.00 -16.66 -24.74
CA THR A 120 16.75 -16.60 -23.98
C THR A 120 16.98 -16.34 -22.49
N LEU A 121 18.01 -16.95 -21.89
CA LEU A 121 18.35 -16.71 -20.48
C LEU A 121 18.87 -15.29 -20.27
N CYS A 122 19.68 -14.77 -21.18
CA CYS A 122 20.08 -13.35 -21.15
C CYS A 122 18.86 -12.44 -21.26
N ALA A 123 17.93 -12.71 -22.19
CA ALA A 123 16.71 -11.93 -22.35
C ALA A 123 15.83 -11.95 -21.09
N LEU A 124 15.67 -13.12 -20.46
CA LEU A 124 14.94 -13.25 -19.19
C LEU A 124 15.64 -12.52 -18.04
N ALA A 125 16.97 -12.56 -17.98
CA ALA A 125 17.74 -11.84 -16.96
C ALA A 125 17.64 -10.31 -17.14
N THR A 126 17.70 -9.81 -18.38
CA THR A 126 17.46 -8.38 -18.67
C THR A 126 16.04 -7.97 -18.32
N LEU A 127 15.04 -8.78 -18.69
CA LEU A 127 13.64 -8.49 -18.38
C LEU A 127 13.38 -8.51 -16.87
N ALA A 128 14.00 -9.43 -16.13
CA ALA A 128 13.94 -9.45 -14.67
C ALA A 128 14.58 -8.21 -14.03
N ALA A 129 15.71 -7.75 -14.57
CA ALA A 129 16.39 -6.54 -14.11
C ALA A 129 15.56 -5.29 -14.39
N GLU A 130 14.95 -5.18 -15.57
CA GLU A 130 14.06 -4.07 -15.93
C GLU A 130 12.79 -4.04 -15.06
N LEU A 131 12.24 -5.20 -14.74
CA LEU A 131 11.06 -5.32 -13.87
C LEU A 131 11.39 -5.30 -12.37
N GLY A 132 12.67 -5.22 -11.99
CA GLY A 132 13.10 -5.22 -10.59
C GLY A 132 12.81 -6.53 -9.83
N VAL A 133 12.69 -7.66 -10.52
CA VAL A 133 12.36 -8.96 -9.92
C VAL A 133 13.64 -9.66 -9.47
N ALA A 134 13.87 -9.72 -8.14
CA ALA A 134 15.09 -10.28 -7.56
C ALA A 134 15.27 -11.80 -7.79
N HIS A 135 14.17 -12.56 -7.88
CA HIS A 135 14.20 -14.01 -8.08
C HIS A 135 13.23 -14.40 -9.22
N PRO A 136 13.62 -14.20 -10.48
CA PRO A 136 12.71 -14.41 -11.59
C PRO A 136 12.43 -15.89 -11.81
N THR A 137 11.16 -16.28 -11.72
CA THR A 137 10.68 -17.52 -12.34
C THR A 137 10.07 -17.18 -13.70
N PRO A 138 10.13 -18.08 -14.70
CA PRO A 138 9.51 -17.82 -15.99
C PRO A 138 8.01 -17.51 -15.86
N GLU A 139 7.34 -18.16 -14.92
CA GLU A 139 5.93 -17.92 -14.57
C GLU A 139 5.73 -16.50 -14.02
N SER A 140 6.54 -16.06 -13.05
CA SER A 140 6.40 -14.72 -12.47
C SER A 140 6.66 -13.63 -13.51
N LEU A 141 7.69 -13.80 -14.35
CA LEU A 141 7.99 -12.86 -15.42
C LEU A 141 6.88 -12.80 -16.48
N SER A 142 6.28 -13.95 -16.81
CA SER A 142 5.17 -14.01 -17.76
C SER A 142 3.91 -13.32 -17.24
N ASN A 143 3.60 -13.45 -15.94
CA ASN A 143 2.44 -12.80 -15.33
C ASN A 143 2.61 -11.28 -15.32
N VAL A 144 3.77 -10.79 -14.88
CA VAL A 144 4.06 -9.35 -14.88
C VAL A 144 4.04 -8.78 -16.31
N LEU A 145 4.57 -9.52 -17.28
CA LEU A 145 4.50 -9.11 -18.68
C LEU A 145 3.05 -9.07 -19.19
N ALA A 146 2.22 -10.06 -18.85
CA ALA A 146 0.82 -10.09 -19.25
C ALA A 146 0.01 -8.96 -18.61
N GLU A 147 0.27 -8.64 -17.35
CA GLU A 147 -0.32 -7.49 -16.65
C GLU A 147 0.08 -6.17 -17.32
N PHE A 148 1.38 -5.97 -17.57
CA PHE A 148 1.87 -4.78 -18.25
C PHE A 148 1.26 -4.61 -19.64
N ARG A 149 1.11 -5.69 -20.40
CA ARG A 149 0.44 -5.65 -21.72
C ARG A 149 -1.05 -5.37 -21.62
N ALA A 150 -1.72 -5.84 -20.57
CA ALA A 150 -3.12 -5.53 -20.34
C ALA A 150 -3.28 -4.04 -20.03
N GLU A 151 -2.41 -3.47 -19.19
CA GLU A 151 -2.40 -2.04 -18.88
C GLU A 151 -2.12 -1.16 -20.11
N GLU A 152 -1.13 -1.54 -20.92
CA GLU A 152 -0.79 -0.84 -22.17
C GLU A 152 -2.00 -0.79 -23.11
N LEU A 153 -2.69 -1.92 -23.30
CA LEU A 153 -3.88 -2.01 -24.13
C LEU A 153 -5.03 -1.15 -23.57
N ASP A 154 -5.26 -1.18 -22.26
CA ASP A 154 -6.31 -0.39 -21.63
C ASP A 154 -6.07 1.11 -21.83
N VAL A 155 -4.81 1.57 -21.69
CA VAL A 155 -4.42 2.96 -21.95
C VAL A 155 -4.64 3.35 -23.40
N ASP A 156 -4.27 2.48 -24.35
CA ASP A 156 -4.49 2.72 -25.77
C ASP A 156 -5.99 2.79 -26.12
N MET A 157 -6.79 1.89 -25.55
CA MET A 157 -8.25 1.94 -25.70
C MET A 157 -8.87 3.22 -25.12
N MET A 158 -8.39 3.67 -23.95
CA MET A 158 -8.82 4.95 -23.37
C MET A 158 -8.43 6.13 -24.25
N ARG A 159 -7.23 6.10 -24.85
CA ARG A 159 -6.76 7.14 -25.77
C ARG A 159 -7.66 7.25 -26.99
N GLU A 160 -8.00 6.13 -27.63
CA GLU A 160 -8.88 6.14 -28.80
C GLU A 160 -10.30 6.60 -28.44
N ARG A 161 -10.82 6.19 -27.28
CA ARG A 161 -12.12 6.68 -26.80
C ARG A 161 -12.11 8.18 -26.57
N LEU A 162 -11.08 8.73 -25.94
CA LEU A 162 -10.94 10.17 -25.73
C LEU A 162 -10.84 10.92 -27.05
N ARG A 163 -10.10 10.36 -28.02
CA ARG A 163 -9.98 10.94 -29.36
C ARG A 163 -11.35 11.08 -30.04
N VAL A 164 -12.20 10.05 -29.95
CA VAL A 164 -13.57 10.12 -30.51
C VAL A 164 -14.42 11.16 -29.78
N ILE A 165 -14.34 11.22 -28.44
CA ILE A 165 -15.10 12.21 -27.66
C ILE A 165 -14.68 13.63 -28.01
N LEU A 166 -13.38 13.90 -28.14
CA LEU A 166 -12.86 15.21 -28.53
C LEU A 166 -13.35 15.59 -29.93
N ALA A 167 -13.31 14.66 -30.90
CA ALA A 167 -13.82 14.92 -32.24
C ALA A 167 -15.32 15.25 -32.24
N CYS A 168 -16.13 14.58 -31.40
CA CYS A 168 -17.53 14.92 -31.22
C CYS A 168 -17.71 16.30 -30.58
N LEU A 169 -16.93 16.63 -29.55
CA LEU A 169 -16.99 17.95 -28.90
C LEU A 169 -16.61 19.07 -29.87
N ASP A 170 -15.58 18.88 -30.68
CA ASP A 170 -15.18 19.84 -31.72
C ASP A 170 -16.30 20.02 -32.75
N HIS A 171 -16.96 18.93 -33.15
CA HIS A 171 -18.10 19.00 -34.06
C HIS A 171 -19.28 19.77 -33.45
N GLU A 172 -19.66 19.46 -32.21
CA GLU A 172 -20.73 20.15 -31.48
C GLU A 172 -20.39 21.63 -31.26
N HIS A 173 -19.13 21.95 -30.98
CA HIS A 173 -18.67 23.32 -30.84
C HIS A 173 -18.81 24.09 -32.16
N ALA A 174 -18.35 23.51 -33.27
CA ALA A 174 -18.49 24.11 -34.59
C ALA A 174 -19.98 24.31 -34.98
N GLN A 175 -20.86 23.37 -34.64
CA GLN A 175 -22.30 23.55 -34.85
C GLN A 175 -22.88 24.67 -33.98
N ALA A 176 -22.50 24.74 -32.71
CA ALA A 176 -22.95 25.79 -31.81
C ALA A 176 -22.52 27.18 -32.31
N ASP A 177 -21.29 27.32 -32.82
CA ASP A 177 -20.79 28.56 -33.40
C ASP A 177 -21.61 28.97 -34.64
N LEU A 178 -21.90 28.03 -35.55
CA LEU A 178 -22.77 28.29 -36.71
C LEU A 178 -24.17 28.72 -36.29
N HIS A 179 -24.74 28.11 -35.24
CA HIS A 179 -26.02 28.53 -34.68
C HIS A 179 -25.96 29.93 -34.07
N LEU A 180 -24.90 30.26 -33.34
CA LEU A 180 -24.70 31.60 -32.77
C LEU A 180 -24.56 32.66 -33.86
N GLU A 181 -23.82 32.38 -34.94
CA GLU A 181 -23.73 33.28 -36.10
C GLU A 181 -25.09 33.49 -36.75
N THR A 182 -25.85 32.41 -36.93
CA THR A 182 -27.20 32.46 -37.51
C THR A 182 -28.15 33.30 -36.64
N LEU A 183 -28.06 33.18 -35.32
CA LEU A 183 -28.87 33.96 -34.36
C LEU A 183 -28.43 35.43 -34.26
N ARG A 184 -27.15 35.73 -34.49
CA ARG A 184 -26.62 37.09 -34.52
C ARG A 184 -27.01 37.85 -35.78
N ASN A 185 -27.34 37.15 -36.87
CA ASN A 185 -27.82 37.78 -38.10
C ASN A 185 -29.19 38.42 -37.88
N TRP A 186 -29.30 39.70 -38.24
CA TRP A 186 -30.49 40.55 -38.00
C TRP A 186 -31.72 40.12 -38.80
N THR A 187 -31.56 39.18 -39.72
CA THR A 187 -32.61 38.56 -40.54
C THR A 187 -33.16 37.27 -39.94
N TYR A 188 -32.67 36.84 -38.77
CA TYR A 188 -33.14 35.62 -38.12
C TYR A 188 -34.61 35.72 -37.74
N THR A 189 -35.41 34.78 -38.25
CA THR A 189 -36.78 34.55 -37.79
C THR A 189 -36.87 33.15 -37.20
N PRO A 190 -37.37 32.99 -35.96
CA PRO A 190 -37.48 31.68 -35.35
C PRO A 190 -38.43 30.81 -36.18
N SER A 191 -38.00 29.58 -36.46
CA SER A 191 -38.83 28.57 -37.12
C SER A 191 -40.14 28.39 -36.35
N HIS A 192 -41.27 28.40 -37.06
CA HIS A 192 -42.60 28.24 -36.46
C HIS A 192 -42.81 26.88 -35.77
N ASP A 193 -41.96 25.89 -36.04
CA ASP A 193 -42.06 24.53 -35.49
C ASP A 193 -41.14 24.29 -34.28
N LEU A 194 -40.41 25.31 -33.81
CA LEU A 194 -39.47 25.22 -32.67
C LEU A 194 -40.15 24.77 -31.38
N ALA A 195 -41.37 25.26 -31.11
CA ALA A 195 -42.13 24.88 -29.92
C ALA A 195 -42.51 23.40 -29.94
N ARG A 196 -42.89 22.88 -31.11
CA ARG A 196 -43.21 21.47 -31.31
C ARG A 196 -41.97 20.60 -31.13
N HIS A 197 -40.85 21.00 -31.73
CA HIS A 197 -39.58 20.28 -31.63
C HIS A 197 -39.02 20.28 -30.20
N ASN A 198 -39.17 21.38 -29.45
CA ASN A 198 -38.77 21.46 -28.04
C ASN A 198 -39.57 20.47 -27.18
N ILE A 199 -40.88 20.39 -27.36
CA ILE A 199 -41.75 19.44 -26.64
C ILE A 199 -41.35 17.99 -27.00
N GLU A 200 -41.01 17.72 -28.25
CA GLU A 200 -40.58 16.39 -28.70
C GLU A 200 -39.21 15.99 -28.12
N LEU A 201 -38.24 16.91 -28.08
CA LEU A 201 -36.95 16.72 -27.41
C LEU A 201 -37.11 16.52 -25.89
N GLN A 202 -38.01 17.25 -25.25
CA GLN A 202 -38.30 17.04 -23.82
C GLN A 202 -38.93 15.66 -23.56
N ARG A 203 -39.76 15.16 -24.48
CA ARG A 203 -40.33 13.80 -24.39
C ARG A 203 -39.26 12.73 -24.63
N SER A 204 -38.38 12.91 -25.62
CA SER A 204 -37.30 11.96 -25.89
C SER A 204 -36.28 11.93 -24.75
N MET A 205 -35.91 13.09 -24.19
CA MET A 205 -35.03 13.19 -23.03
C MET A 205 -35.63 12.50 -21.81
N LYS A 206 -36.93 12.70 -21.52
CA LYS A 206 -37.62 11.97 -20.44
C LYS A 206 -37.66 10.45 -20.67
N ALA A 207 -37.88 10.01 -21.90
CA ALA A 207 -37.91 8.60 -22.25
C ALA A 207 -36.51 7.95 -22.13
N LEU A 208 -35.45 8.66 -22.52
CA LEU A 208 -34.06 8.20 -22.38
C LEU A 208 -33.60 8.24 -20.92
N SER A 209 -33.93 9.28 -20.15
CA SER A 209 -33.59 9.37 -18.73
C SER A 209 -34.26 8.26 -17.91
N ALA A 210 -35.48 7.88 -18.28
CA ALA A 210 -36.18 6.75 -17.67
C ALA A 210 -35.51 5.39 -17.98
N ARG A 211 -34.78 5.28 -19.11
CA ARG A 211 -34.04 4.07 -19.52
C ARG A 211 -32.61 4.01 -19.00
N MET A 212 -32.04 5.14 -18.55
CA MET A 212 -30.69 5.16 -17.95
C MET A 212 -30.53 4.21 -16.74
N PRO A 213 -31.47 4.11 -15.78
CA PRO A 213 -31.33 3.16 -14.67
C PRO A 213 -31.35 1.69 -15.14
N ASP A 214 -32.09 1.37 -16.21
CA ASP A 214 -32.12 0.01 -16.77
C ASP A 214 -30.80 -0.36 -17.49
N LEU A 215 -30.13 0.63 -18.10
CA LEU A 215 -28.79 0.47 -18.69
C LEU A 215 -27.67 0.50 -17.64
N ALA A 216 -27.92 1.11 -16.49
CA ALA A 216 -27.02 1.11 -15.33
C ALA A 216 -27.17 -0.16 -14.46
N GLY A 217 -28.24 -0.94 -14.63
CA GLY A 217 -28.37 -2.28 -14.06
C GLY A 217 -27.45 -3.30 -14.74
N PRO A 218 -27.53 -4.58 -14.35
CA PRO A 218 -26.61 -5.37 -13.52
C PRO A 218 -25.15 -5.50 -14.03
N SER A 219 -24.63 -4.50 -14.75
CA SER A 219 -23.25 -4.44 -15.22
C SER A 219 -22.25 -3.99 -14.14
N LEU A 220 -22.75 -3.55 -12.98
CA LEU A 220 -21.96 -3.28 -11.77
C LEU A 220 -21.79 -4.52 -10.86
N ASP A 221 -22.68 -5.53 -10.97
CA ASP A 221 -22.69 -6.72 -10.09
C ASP A 221 -22.18 -8.00 -10.78
N SER A 222 -21.60 -7.90 -11.98
CA SER A 222 -21.07 -9.05 -12.72
C SER A 222 -19.58 -9.27 -12.38
N PRO A 223 -19.21 -10.35 -11.66
CA PRO A 223 -17.82 -10.65 -11.30
C PRO A 223 -16.93 -11.04 -12.49
N THR A 224 -17.46 -11.07 -13.71
CA THR A 224 -16.74 -11.44 -14.94
C THR A 224 -16.44 -10.26 -15.86
N ALA A 225 -16.97 -9.06 -15.59
CA ALA A 225 -16.66 -7.86 -16.37
C ALA A 225 -15.38 -7.19 -15.81
N ARG A 226 -14.26 -7.88 -16.01
CA ARG A 226 -12.89 -7.43 -15.76
C ARG A 226 -12.60 -6.16 -16.57
N ARG A 227 -12.96 -5.00 -16.03
CA ARG A 227 -12.25 -3.74 -16.25
C ARG A 227 -11.47 -3.45 -14.96
N PRO A 228 -10.21 -3.01 -15.01
CA PRO A 228 -9.55 -2.52 -13.81
C PRO A 228 -10.23 -1.21 -13.42
N ARG A 229 -11.26 -1.29 -12.58
CA ARG A 229 -11.73 -0.14 -11.82
C ARG A 229 -10.80 -0.07 -10.62
N HIS A 230 -10.07 1.03 -10.50
CA HIS A 230 -9.39 1.37 -9.26
C HIS A 230 -10.37 1.12 -8.09
N PRO A 231 -9.95 0.38 -7.05
CA PRO A 231 -10.85 -0.02 -5.99
C PRO A 231 -11.46 1.24 -5.37
N THR A 232 -12.79 1.27 -5.27
CA THR A 232 -13.51 2.39 -4.69
C THR A 232 -13.14 2.46 -3.20
N ILE A 233 -13.07 3.65 -2.61
CA ILE A 233 -12.73 3.83 -1.18
C ILE A 233 -13.63 2.96 -0.27
N SER A 234 -14.88 2.74 -0.66
CA SER A 234 -15.80 1.84 0.06
C SER A 234 -15.42 0.35 -0.04
N GLU A 235 -14.87 -0.08 -1.17
CA GLU A 235 -14.40 -1.46 -1.38
C GLU A 235 -13.11 -1.69 -0.60
N VAL A 236 -12.17 -0.74 -0.63
CA VAL A 236 -10.94 -0.79 0.19
C VAL A 236 -11.27 -0.84 1.68
N ALA A 237 -12.24 -0.05 2.16
CA ALA A 237 -12.65 -0.06 3.56
C ALA A 237 -13.33 -1.40 3.96
N ALA A 238 -14.10 -2.02 3.06
CA ALA A 238 -14.70 -3.32 3.31
C ALA A 238 -13.65 -4.44 3.33
N GLU A 239 -12.69 -4.40 2.41
CA GLU A 239 -11.55 -5.33 2.40
C GLU A 239 -10.63 -5.14 3.61
N GLU A 240 -10.41 -3.91 4.05
CA GLU A 240 -9.64 -3.60 5.26
C GLU A 240 -10.30 -4.22 6.50
N LEU A 241 -11.62 -4.08 6.65
CA LEU A 241 -12.35 -4.72 7.75
C LEU A 241 -12.26 -6.26 7.69
N ALA A 242 -12.44 -6.84 6.50
CA ALA A 242 -12.31 -8.29 6.31
C ALA A 242 -10.88 -8.79 6.62
N TYR A 243 -9.87 -8.00 6.26
CA TYR A 243 -8.48 -8.29 6.56
C TYR A 243 -8.19 -8.20 8.07
N LEU A 244 -8.73 -7.20 8.77
CA LEU A 244 -8.59 -7.07 10.22
C LEU A 244 -9.24 -8.25 10.96
N ASP A 245 -10.40 -8.71 10.49
CA ASP A 245 -11.06 -9.91 11.04
C ASP A 245 -10.21 -11.17 10.80
N LEU A 246 -9.64 -11.32 9.60
CA LEU A 246 -8.74 -12.42 9.29
C LEU A 246 -7.46 -12.37 10.14
N LEU A 247 -6.91 -11.18 10.38
CA LEU A 247 -5.75 -10.97 11.23
C LEU A 247 -6.06 -11.32 12.70
N ALA A 248 -7.26 -11.00 13.17
CA ALA A 248 -7.72 -11.40 14.50
C ALA A 248 -7.84 -12.92 14.61
N GLN A 249 -8.43 -13.58 13.61
CA GLN A 249 -8.49 -15.05 13.55
C GLN A 249 -7.11 -15.69 13.49
N LYS A 250 -6.20 -15.13 12.68
CA LYS A 250 -4.81 -15.60 12.62
C LYS A 250 -4.14 -15.48 13.98
N LYS A 251 -4.27 -14.35 14.68
CA LYS A 251 -3.69 -14.17 16.02
C LYS A 251 -4.24 -15.16 17.04
N ASP A 252 -5.52 -15.48 16.97
CA ASP A 252 -6.14 -16.51 17.82
C ASP A 252 -5.67 -17.93 17.45
N MET A 253 -5.46 -18.22 16.17
CA MET A 253 -4.86 -19.50 15.77
C MET A 253 -3.40 -19.59 16.20
N ASP A 254 -2.62 -18.53 15.96
CA ASP A 254 -1.21 -18.43 16.34
C ASP A 254 -1.03 -18.61 17.85
N SER A 255 -1.89 -18.01 18.68
CA SER A 255 -1.86 -18.19 20.14
C SER A 255 -2.14 -19.65 20.53
N ARG A 256 -3.15 -20.29 19.92
CA ARG A 256 -3.46 -21.70 20.15
C ARG A 256 -2.32 -22.61 19.70
N THR A 257 -1.66 -22.32 18.58
CA THR A 257 -0.48 -23.10 18.14
C THR A 257 0.76 -22.83 18.98
N ALA A 258 0.91 -21.64 19.57
CA ALA A 258 2.01 -21.33 20.47
C ALA A 258 1.97 -22.20 21.73
N ASP A 259 0.77 -22.55 22.23
CA ASP A 259 0.60 -23.51 23.33
C ASP A 259 1.12 -24.92 22.99
N PHE A 260 1.20 -25.25 21.69
CA PHE A 260 1.74 -26.51 21.18
C PHE A 260 3.18 -26.38 20.64
N ALA A 261 3.77 -25.19 20.68
CA ALA A 261 5.14 -24.96 20.24
C ALA A 261 6.11 -25.70 21.17
N GLY A 262 6.69 -26.80 20.67
CA GLY A 262 7.60 -27.66 21.42
C GLY A 262 7.11 -29.10 21.56
N ILE A 263 5.87 -29.43 21.16
CA ILE A 263 5.46 -30.82 20.98
C ILE A 263 6.07 -31.32 19.67
N SER A 264 6.86 -32.39 19.76
CA SER A 264 7.39 -33.06 18.57
C SER A 264 6.25 -33.43 17.61
N THR A 265 6.43 -33.16 16.31
CA THR A 265 5.47 -33.51 15.25
C THR A 265 5.22 -35.02 15.17
N ASP A 266 6.09 -35.83 15.79
CA ASP A 266 5.94 -37.26 15.95
C ASP A 266 5.27 -37.60 17.30
N ALA A 267 4.04 -38.13 17.22
CA ALA A 267 3.23 -38.53 18.38
C ALA A 267 3.90 -39.61 19.25
N SER A 268 4.81 -40.41 18.69
CA SER A 268 5.55 -41.43 19.44
C SER A 268 6.65 -40.81 20.31
N ALA A 269 7.40 -39.84 19.75
CA ALA A 269 8.43 -39.10 20.45
C ALA A 269 7.85 -38.27 21.61
N ALA A 270 6.73 -37.56 21.38
CA ALA A 270 6.06 -36.77 22.41
C ALA A 270 5.58 -37.63 23.61
N ARG A 271 5.08 -38.85 23.34
CA ARG A 271 4.70 -39.80 24.40
C ARG A 271 5.90 -40.26 25.22
N SER A 272 7.04 -40.51 24.57
CA SER A 272 8.27 -40.91 25.27
C SER A 272 8.80 -39.81 26.19
N ASP A 273 8.73 -38.54 25.76
CA ASP A 273 9.13 -37.40 26.56
C ASP A 273 8.21 -37.15 27.75
N LEU A 274 6.90 -37.34 27.57
CA LEU A 274 5.92 -37.24 28.64
C LEU A 274 6.17 -38.30 29.72
N GLU A 275 6.44 -39.55 29.32
CA GLU A 275 6.72 -40.65 30.26
C GLU A 275 8.05 -40.43 31.02
N ARG A 276 9.05 -39.85 30.34
CA ARG A 276 10.30 -39.42 30.98
C ARG A 276 10.07 -38.33 32.03
N LEU A 277 9.26 -37.32 31.71
CA LEU A 277 8.93 -36.24 32.64
C LEU A 277 8.11 -36.73 33.83
N ARG A 278 7.15 -37.64 33.62
CA ARG A 278 6.39 -38.31 34.70
C ARG A 278 7.29 -39.11 35.63
N SER A 279 8.22 -39.88 35.06
CA SER A 279 9.20 -40.64 35.83
C SER A 279 10.08 -39.72 36.68
N ARG A 280 10.52 -38.59 36.12
CA ARG A 280 11.31 -37.59 36.84
C ARG A 280 10.53 -36.93 37.97
N LEU A 281 9.26 -36.58 37.73
CA LEU A 281 8.38 -36.02 38.76
C LEU A 281 8.17 -37.03 39.90
N GLY A 282 7.90 -38.29 39.58
CA GLY A 282 7.78 -39.37 40.57
C GLY A 282 9.05 -39.56 41.39
N ALA A 283 10.23 -39.51 40.77
CA ALA A 283 11.51 -39.58 41.47
C ALA A 283 11.72 -38.38 42.42
N THR A 284 11.42 -37.16 41.97
CA THR A 284 11.53 -35.97 42.82
C THR A 284 10.54 -35.98 43.98
N VAL A 285 9.33 -36.51 43.78
CA VAL A 285 8.35 -36.68 44.87
C VAL A 285 8.85 -37.69 45.89
N ARG A 286 9.35 -38.85 45.46
CA ARG A 286 9.95 -39.84 46.38
C ARG A 286 11.15 -39.27 47.15
N GLN A 287 11.98 -38.48 46.48
CA GLN A 287 13.12 -37.83 47.14
C GLN A 287 12.64 -36.80 48.17
N ARG A 288 11.64 -35.98 47.83
CA ARG A 288 11.02 -35.05 48.78
C ARG A 288 10.44 -35.80 49.98
N ASP A 289 9.71 -36.87 49.73
CA ASP A 289 9.04 -37.63 50.79
C ASP A 289 10.08 -38.35 51.68
N ALA A 290 11.15 -38.91 51.12
CA ALA A 290 12.26 -39.50 51.89
C ALA A 290 13.02 -38.46 52.74
N VAL A 291 13.26 -37.26 52.19
CA VAL A 291 13.86 -36.15 52.95
C VAL A 291 12.92 -35.67 54.05
N PHE A 292 11.62 -35.61 53.78
CA PHE A 292 10.60 -35.24 54.76
C PHE A 292 10.49 -36.28 55.88
N GLU A 293 10.40 -37.57 55.55
CA GLU A 293 10.41 -38.66 56.53
C GLU A 293 11.68 -38.62 57.39
N GLY A 294 12.85 -38.44 56.77
CA GLY A 294 14.12 -38.31 57.51
C GLY A 294 14.20 -37.07 58.41
N LEU A 295 13.49 -35.98 58.10
CA LEU A 295 13.33 -34.81 58.96
C LEU A 295 12.35 -35.09 60.11
N VAL A 296 11.22 -35.74 59.82
CA VAL A 296 10.21 -36.10 60.83
C VAL A 296 10.79 -37.08 61.85
N GLU A 297 11.53 -38.10 61.41
CA GLU A 297 12.17 -39.08 62.31
C GLU A 297 13.23 -38.46 63.24
N ARG A 298 13.91 -37.40 62.79
CA ARG A 298 14.91 -36.66 63.57
C ARG A 298 14.29 -35.76 64.63
N GLU A 299 13.13 -35.18 64.35
CA GLU A 299 12.43 -34.24 65.24
C GLU A 299 11.44 -34.95 66.18
N THR A 300 11.09 -36.21 65.94
CA THR A 300 10.28 -37.00 66.89
C THR A 300 11.15 -37.62 67.98
N PRO A 301 10.99 -37.25 69.26
CA PRO A 301 11.75 -37.86 70.35
C PRO A 301 11.36 -39.34 70.52
N GLN A 302 12.30 -40.24 70.22
CA GLN A 302 12.15 -41.67 70.53
C GLN A 302 12.03 -41.85 72.06
N LYS A 303 10.85 -42.26 72.55
CA LYS A 303 10.68 -42.77 73.92
C LYS A 303 11.52 -44.03 74.08
N ARG A 304 12.64 -43.94 74.79
CA ARG A 304 13.34 -45.12 75.33
C ARG A 304 12.44 -45.78 76.39
N ARG A 305 12.27 -47.10 76.27
CA ARG A 305 11.69 -47.98 77.30
C ARG A 305 12.57 -47.98 78.55
#